data_AF-A0A259JSM2-F1
#
_entry.id   AF-A0A259JSM2-F1
#
_cell.length_a   1.000
_cell.length_b   1.000
_cell.length_c   1.000
_cell.angle_alpha   90.00
_cell.angle_beta   90.00
_cell.angle_gamma   90.00
#
_symmetry.space_group_name_H-M   'P 1'
#
loop_
_entity.id
_entity.type
_entity.pdbx_description
1 polymer ?
#
loop_
_entity_poly.entity_id
_entity_poly.type
_entity_poly.pdbx_seq_one_letter_code
_entity_poly.pdbx_strand_id
1 'polypeptide(L)'
;ALHTGLMKGPPTADAIIDKMRGLLQALKAWKPKAVPGEMVALPNLSDIRPIAFWRELILDGGIYYTAASGKGLSRAPAIGKTPANGGFCFVILVAKPDRVLVGDRALGGHTTLSNGADVLYAGEVFLDSGHIVTWSNDSGHYRPPKEMSGQAAHLLPKDKFVPQSETI
;
A
#
# COMPACT_ATOMS: atom_id res chain seq x y z
N ALA A 1 7.08 46.82 -4.86
CA ALA A 1 8.14 45.85 -4.58
C ALA A 1 7.91 44.62 -5.46
N LEU A 2 8.77 44.40 -6.46
CA LEU A 2 8.69 43.25 -7.37
C LEU A 2 9.22 42.00 -6.66
N HIS A 3 8.38 40.98 -6.49
CA HIS A 3 8.78 39.66 -6.02
C HIS A 3 9.43 38.89 -7.19
N THR A 4 10.76 38.89 -7.25
CA THR A 4 11.51 37.99 -8.13
C THR A 4 11.60 36.61 -7.47
N GLY A 5 10.68 35.72 -7.84
CA GLY A 5 10.80 34.30 -7.50
C GLY A 5 12.01 33.68 -8.21
N LEU A 6 13.07 33.40 -7.46
CA LEU A 6 14.21 32.61 -7.93
C LEU A 6 13.73 31.22 -8.39
N MET A 7 13.65 31.02 -9.71
CA MET A 7 13.55 29.69 -10.30
C MET A 7 14.82 28.93 -9.95
N LYS A 8 14.71 27.86 -9.14
CA LYS A 8 15.85 26.97 -8.90
C LYS A 8 16.17 26.23 -10.20
N GLY A 9 17.38 26.44 -10.73
CA GLY A 9 17.88 25.72 -11.90
C GLY A 9 17.94 24.20 -11.67
N PRO A 10 18.18 23.41 -12.73
CA PRO A 10 18.28 21.96 -12.60
C PRO A 10 19.37 21.57 -11.58
N PRO A 11 19.17 20.49 -10.81
CA PRO A 11 20.14 20.06 -9.82
C PRO A 11 21.48 19.71 -10.48
N THR A 12 22.59 20.12 -9.84
CA THR A 12 23.94 19.78 -10.29
C THR A 12 24.22 18.29 -10.12
N ALA A 13 25.21 17.77 -10.88
CA ALA A 13 25.65 16.38 -10.75
C ALA A 13 26.06 16.04 -9.31
N ASP A 14 26.77 16.94 -8.62
CA ASP A 14 27.20 16.75 -7.24
C ASP A 14 26.00 16.66 -6.27
N ALA A 15 24.99 17.51 -6.45
CA ALA A 15 23.77 17.45 -5.64
C ALA A 15 23.00 16.13 -5.83
N ILE A 16 23.06 15.55 -7.03
CA ILE A 16 22.49 14.23 -7.31
C ILE A 16 23.32 13.14 -6.62
N ILE A 17 24.64 13.20 -6.72
CA ILE A 17 25.57 12.24 -6.09
C ILE A 17 25.39 12.23 -4.58
N ASP A 18 25.31 13.40 -3.93
CA ASP A 18 25.11 13.52 -2.49
C ASP A 18 23.78 12.94 -2.05
N LYS A 19 22.71 13.20 -2.82
CA LYS A 19 21.40 12.59 -2.58
C LYS A 19 21.46 11.07 -2.68
N MET A 20 22.17 10.52 -3.67
CA MET A 20 22.33 9.06 -3.82
C MET A 20 23.14 8.46 -2.66
N ARG A 21 24.19 9.12 -2.18
CA ARG A 21 24.96 8.69 -1.01
C ARG A 21 24.10 8.66 0.25
N GLY A 22 23.28 9.68 0.47
CA GLY A 22 22.33 9.72 1.58
C GLY A 22 21.32 8.57 1.55
N LEU A 23 20.77 8.27 0.36
CA LEU A 23 19.88 7.12 0.18
C LEU A 23 20.59 5.79 0.44
N LEU A 24 21.84 5.64 -0.02
CA LEU A 24 22.64 4.44 0.22
C LEU A 24 22.96 4.25 1.71
N GLN A 25 23.25 5.34 2.43
CA GLN A 25 23.50 5.28 3.87
C GLN A 25 22.23 4.94 4.64
N ALA A 26 21.10 5.52 4.27
CA ALA A 26 19.79 5.18 4.84
C ALA A 26 19.45 3.70 4.58
N LEU A 27 19.74 3.17 3.38
CA LEU A 27 19.54 1.77 3.05
C LEU A 27 20.42 0.83 3.89
N LYS A 28 21.70 1.17 4.08
CA LYS A 28 22.62 0.41 4.94
C LYS A 28 22.20 0.42 6.42
N ALA A 29 21.57 1.48 6.87
CA ALA A 29 21.08 1.63 8.25
C ALA A 29 19.67 1.05 8.45
N TRP A 30 18.93 0.79 7.38
CA TRP A 30 17.58 0.26 7.46
C TRP A 30 17.62 -1.18 7.99
N LYS A 31 16.87 -1.42 9.07
CA LYS A 31 16.56 -2.76 9.55
C LYS A 31 15.09 -3.04 9.24
N PRO A 32 14.74 -4.24 8.76
CA PRO A 32 13.34 -4.62 8.65
C PRO A 32 12.69 -4.47 10.03
N LYS A 33 11.53 -3.82 10.10
CA LYS A 33 10.71 -3.81 11.31
C LYS A 33 10.37 -5.28 11.58
N ALA A 34 10.68 -5.77 12.78
CA ALA A 34 10.40 -7.15 13.15
C ALA A 34 8.92 -7.43 12.83
N VAL A 35 8.70 -8.38 11.94
CA VAL A 35 7.37 -8.94 11.71
C VAL A 35 6.98 -9.57 13.05
N PRO A 36 5.87 -9.18 13.69
CA PRO A 36 5.41 -9.85 14.90
C PRO A 36 5.37 -11.35 14.64
N GLY A 37 5.83 -12.16 15.61
CA GLY A 37 5.98 -13.61 15.46
C GLY A 37 4.73 -14.26 14.86
N GLU A 38 4.95 -15.31 14.06
CA GLU A 38 3.99 -16.12 13.30
C GLU A 38 3.55 -15.62 11.91
N MET A 39 3.79 -14.37 11.49
CA MET A 39 3.39 -13.97 10.13
C MET A 39 4.39 -14.47 9.06
N VAL A 40 3.87 -15.09 8.01
CA VAL A 40 4.61 -15.65 6.89
C VAL A 40 4.55 -14.72 5.68
N ALA A 41 5.71 -14.44 5.08
CA ALA A 41 5.82 -13.66 3.86
C ALA A 41 5.36 -14.47 2.64
N LEU A 42 4.58 -13.83 1.77
CA LEU A 42 4.12 -14.36 0.48
C LEU A 42 4.93 -13.69 -0.63
N PRO A 43 5.78 -14.44 -1.36
CA PRO A 43 6.59 -13.88 -2.42
C PRO A 43 5.73 -13.50 -3.63
N ASN A 44 6.18 -12.51 -4.39
CA ASN A 44 5.59 -12.22 -5.69
C ASN A 44 6.03 -13.27 -6.71
N LEU A 45 5.10 -14.05 -7.26
CA LEU A 45 5.39 -15.12 -8.22
C LEU A 45 5.29 -14.68 -9.70
N SER A 46 5.21 -13.36 -10.01
CA SER A 46 5.01 -12.87 -11.39
C SER A 46 5.56 -11.46 -11.66
N ASP A 47 5.23 -10.91 -12.83
CA ASP A 47 5.81 -9.69 -13.42
C ASP A 47 5.71 -8.44 -12.53
N ILE A 48 6.78 -7.66 -12.54
CA ILE A 48 6.89 -6.36 -11.87
C ILE A 48 6.40 -5.29 -12.85
N ARG A 49 5.27 -4.64 -12.54
CA ARG A 49 4.81 -3.46 -13.26
C ARG A 49 5.20 -2.17 -12.53
N PRO A 50 5.88 -1.20 -13.18
CA PRO A 50 6.23 0.05 -12.55
C PRO A 50 4.99 0.87 -12.14
N ILE A 51 5.19 1.67 -11.09
CA ILE A 51 4.20 2.33 -10.23
C ILE A 51 2.95 2.87 -10.95
N ALA A 52 1.79 2.51 -10.40
CA ALA A 52 0.55 3.28 -10.47
C ALA A 52 0.15 3.74 -9.06
N PHE A 53 -0.69 4.77 -9.04
CA PHE A 53 -1.17 5.44 -7.84
C PHE A 53 -1.72 4.48 -6.78
N TRP A 54 -1.22 4.58 -5.55
CA TRP A 54 -1.75 3.89 -4.38
C TRP A 54 -2.26 4.90 -3.35
N ARG A 55 -3.09 4.43 -2.43
CA ARG A 55 -3.58 5.17 -1.27
C ARG A 55 -3.37 4.31 -0.02
N GLU A 56 -3.24 4.94 1.14
CA GLU A 56 -3.25 4.24 2.42
C GLU A 56 -4.69 4.17 2.96
N LEU A 57 -5.11 3.01 3.45
CA LEU A 57 -6.36 2.86 4.17
C LEU A 57 -6.09 3.06 5.67
N ILE A 58 -6.65 4.12 6.24
CA ILE A 58 -6.40 4.56 7.62
C ILE A 58 -7.67 4.40 8.44
N LEU A 59 -7.59 3.69 9.56
CA LEU A 59 -8.67 3.58 10.54
C LEU A 59 -8.56 4.74 11.56
N ASP A 60 -9.62 5.53 11.68
CA ASP A 60 -9.73 6.60 12.68
C ASP A 60 -11.17 6.69 13.21
N GLY A 61 -11.34 6.63 14.53
CA GLY A 61 -12.66 6.66 15.15
C GLY A 61 -13.62 5.55 14.68
N GLY A 62 -13.10 4.41 14.21
CA GLY A 62 -13.90 3.31 13.66
C GLY A 62 -14.24 3.44 12.17
N ILE A 63 -13.82 4.53 11.52
CA ILE A 63 -14.06 4.80 10.10
C ILE A 63 -12.75 4.66 9.32
N TYR A 64 -12.82 3.95 8.19
CA TYR A 64 -11.72 3.82 7.25
C TYR A 64 -11.73 4.96 6.22
N TYR A 65 -10.57 5.55 5.99
CA TYR A 65 -10.35 6.65 5.06
C TYR A 65 -9.25 6.29 4.05
N THR A 66 -9.37 6.73 2.79
CA THR A 66 -8.24 6.66 1.87
C THR A 66 -7.43 7.96 1.94
N ALA A 67 -6.16 7.89 2.32
CA ALA A 67 -5.24 9.03 2.25
C ALA A 67 -4.32 8.90 1.03
N ALA A 68 -4.10 10.00 0.31
CA ALA A 68 -3.21 10.02 -0.84
C ALA A 68 -1.74 9.94 -0.39
N SER A 69 -0.99 9.00 -0.95
CA SER A 69 0.41 8.78 -0.61
C SER A 69 1.14 8.13 -1.80
N GLY A 70 2.23 8.74 -2.28
CA GLY A 70 2.95 8.32 -3.50
C GLY A 70 3.85 9.41 -4.11
N LYS A 71 4.86 9.03 -4.91
CA LYS A 71 5.68 9.98 -5.68
C LYS A 71 4.85 10.56 -6.83
N GLY A 72 4.82 11.89 -6.98
CA GLY A 72 4.12 12.59 -8.08
C GLY A 72 2.79 13.26 -7.72
N LEU A 73 2.43 13.35 -6.44
CA LEU A 73 1.16 13.93 -5.97
C LEU A 73 1.25 15.46 -5.80
N SER A 74 1.18 16.20 -6.91
CA SER A 74 0.82 17.63 -6.88
C SER A 74 -0.67 17.89 -7.17
N ARG A 75 -1.49 16.83 -7.25
CA ARG A 75 -2.94 16.92 -7.53
C ARG A 75 -3.81 15.98 -6.68
N ALA A 76 -3.38 15.63 -5.48
CA ALA A 76 -4.31 15.08 -4.48
C ALA A 76 -4.66 16.19 -3.49
N PRO A 77 -5.95 16.37 -3.14
CA PRO A 77 -6.32 17.34 -2.11
C PRO A 77 -5.68 16.90 -0.80
N ALA A 78 -4.77 17.72 -0.29
CA ALA A 78 -4.49 17.72 1.13
C ALA A 78 -5.71 18.33 1.84
N ILE A 79 -6.12 17.68 2.94
CA ILE A 79 -7.13 18.11 3.92
C ILE A 79 -8.58 17.81 3.53
N GLY A 80 -8.96 16.56 3.78
CA GLY A 80 -10.34 16.06 3.83
C GLY A 80 -10.31 14.54 3.97
N LYS A 81 -10.59 14.03 5.19
CA LYS A 81 -10.78 12.58 5.41
C LYS A 81 -12.12 12.19 4.77
N THR A 82 -12.13 11.82 3.49
CA THR A 82 -13.34 11.24 2.88
C THR A 82 -13.39 9.76 3.24
N PRO A 83 -14.49 9.29 3.87
CA PRO A 83 -14.67 7.88 4.15
C PRO A 83 -14.44 7.06 2.88
N ALA A 84 -13.66 5.98 2.99
CA ALA A 84 -13.36 5.11 1.88
C ALA A 84 -14.65 4.43 1.38
N ASN A 85 -14.87 4.45 0.08
CA ASN A 85 -16.10 3.94 -0.52
C ASN A 85 -15.80 3.23 -1.84
N GLY A 86 -16.37 2.04 -2.04
CA GLY A 86 -16.15 1.20 -3.20
C GLY A 86 -15.17 0.03 -2.97
N GLY A 87 -14.88 -0.69 -4.05
CA GLY A 87 -13.97 -1.82 -4.06
C GLY A 87 -12.52 -1.42 -4.36
N PHE A 88 -11.58 -2.02 -3.64
CA PHE A 88 -10.15 -1.82 -3.83
C PHE A 88 -9.39 -3.15 -3.80
N CYS A 89 -8.33 -3.26 -4.59
CA CYS A 89 -7.26 -4.21 -4.27
C CYS A 89 -6.51 -3.68 -3.05
N PHE A 90 -6.07 -4.58 -2.15
CA PHE A 90 -5.22 -4.22 -1.04
C PHE A 90 -3.99 -5.12 -0.92
N VAL A 91 -2.91 -4.58 -0.34
CA VAL A 91 -1.73 -5.32 0.09
C VAL A 91 -1.26 -4.86 1.47
N ILE A 92 -0.77 -5.81 2.27
CA ILE A 92 -0.02 -5.54 3.51
C ILE A 92 1.42 -5.93 3.21
N LEU A 93 2.34 -4.96 3.17
CA LEU A 93 3.74 -5.24 2.84
C LEU A 93 4.48 -5.82 4.04
N VAL A 94 5.43 -6.74 3.81
CA VAL A 94 6.36 -7.20 4.86
C VAL A 94 7.12 -6.01 5.48
N ALA A 95 7.52 -5.04 4.67
CA ALA A 95 8.23 -3.84 5.13
C ALA A 95 7.35 -2.87 5.94
N LYS A 96 6.01 -3.01 5.88
CA LYS A 96 5.02 -2.11 6.53
C LYS A 96 3.84 -2.96 7.05
N PRO A 97 4.08 -3.82 8.06
CA PRO A 97 3.10 -4.80 8.53
C PRO A 97 1.89 -4.18 9.24
N ASP A 98 1.97 -2.90 9.55
CA ASP A 98 0.98 -2.09 10.25
C ASP A 98 0.15 -1.20 9.30
N ARG A 99 0.24 -1.43 7.98
CA ARG A 99 -0.43 -0.61 6.98
C ARG A 99 -1.12 -1.44 5.91
N VAL A 100 -2.30 -0.98 5.52
CA VAL A 100 -3.02 -1.49 4.36
C VAL A 100 -2.87 -0.49 3.22
N LEU A 101 -2.21 -0.89 2.15
CA LEU A 101 -2.16 -0.11 0.92
C LEU A 101 -3.30 -0.55 0.03
N VAL A 102 -4.06 0.40 -0.50
CA VAL A 102 -5.20 0.16 -1.38
C VAL A 102 -5.02 0.85 -2.73
N GLY A 103 -5.64 0.29 -3.77
CA GLY A 103 -5.69 0.90 -5.09
C GLY A 103 -6.69 0.21 -6.01
N ASP A 104 -6.90 0.82 -7.17
CA ASP A 104 -7.83 0.33 -8.18
C ASP A 104 -7.23 -0.88 -8.93
N ARG A 105 -8.03 -1.94 -9.09
CA ARG A 105 -7.65 -3.12 -9.87
C ARG A 105 -7.33 -2.76 -11.33
N ALA A 106 -8.03 -1.79 -11.90
CA ALA A 106 -7.82 -1.32 -13.27
C ALA A 106 -6.46 -0.65 -13.48
N LEU A 107 -5.82 -0.15 -12.40
CA LEU A 107 -4.51 0.48 -12.44
C LEU A 107 -3.36 -0.50 -12.19
N GLY A 108 -3.61 -1.80 -12.40
CA GLY A 108 -2.61 -2.86 -12.34
C GLY A 108 -2.66 -3.73 -11.07
N GLY A 109 -3.55 -3.41 -10.12
CA GLY A 109 -3.88 -4.28 -8.98
C GLY A 109 -2.71 -4.51 -8.01
N HIS A 110 -2.61 -5.73 -7.48
CA HIS A 110 -1.71 -6.07 -6.37
C HIS A 110 -0.22 -5.95 -6.69
N THR A 111 0.22 -6.32 -7.91
CA THR A 111 1.64 -6.24 -8.29
C THR A 111 2.11 -4.80 -8.40
N THR A 112 1.26 -3.92 -8.92
CA THR A 112 1.54 -2.48 -8.95
C THR A 112 1.52 -1.86 -7.55
N LEU A 113 0.58 -2.27 -6.69
CA LEU A 113 0.50 -1.81 -5.29
C LEU A 113 1.72 -2.23 -4.46
N SER A 114 2.17 -3.46 -4.64
CA SER A 114 3.34 -4.01 -3.95
C SER A 114 4.67 -3.59 -4.57
N ASN A 115 4.65 -3.09 -5.81
CA ASN A 115 5.84 -2.92 -6.65
C ASN A 115 6.66 -4.23 -6.72
N GLY A 116 5.96 -5.36 -6.76
CA GLY A 116 6.52 -6.72 -6.76
C GLY A 116 7.21 -7.16 -5.47
N ALA A 117 7.09 -6.40 -4.37
CA ALA A 117 7.65 -6.78 -3.08
C ALA A 117 6.77 -7.81 -2.36
N ASP A 118 7.39 -8.63 -1.52
CA ASP A 118 6.70 -9.62 -0.69
C ASP A 118 5.63 -8.96 0.21
N VAL A 119 4.50 -9.66 0.34
CA VAL A 119 3.36 -9.23 1.13
C VAL A 119 3.12 -10.18 2.29
N LEU A 120 2.53 -9.69 3.36
CA LEU A 120 1.96 -10.53 4.42
C LEU A 120 0.56 -10.99 4.05
N TYR A 121 -0.19 -10.17 3.32
CA TYR A 121 -1.50 -10.55 2.81
C TYR A 121 -1.88 -9.64 1.64
N ALA A 122 -2.74 -10.13 0.77
CA ALA A 122 -3.27 -9.39 -0.35
C ALA A 122 -4.66 -9.90 -0.71
N GLY A 123 -5.51 -9.02 -1.21
CA GLY A 123 -6.88 -9.39 -1.52
C GLY A 123 -7.71 -8.23 -2.04
N GLU A 124 -9.03 -8.38 -2.01
CA GLU A 124 -9.96 -7.29 -2.29
C GLU A 124 -10.68 -6.86 -1.02
N VAL A 125 -11.01 -5.57 -0.93
CA VAL A 125 -11.82 -5.00 0.15
C VAL A 125 -12.91 -4.13 -0.45
N PHE A 126 -14.13 -4.30 0.04
CA PHE A 126 -15.27 -3.46 -0.31
C PHE A 126 -15.67 -2.62 0.90
N LEU A 127 -15.69 -1.31 0.71
CA LEU A 127 -16.07 -0.36 1.75
C LEU A 127 -17.35 0.38 1.36
N ASP A 128 -18.21 0.63 2.34
CA ASP A 128 -19.36 1.52 2.23
C ASP A 128 -19.21 2.61 3.29
N SER A 129 -19.06 3.85 2.83
CA SER A 129 -19.01 5.03 3.71
C SER A 129 -17.99 4.89 4.85
N GLY A 130 -16.84 4.29 4.55
CA GLY A 130 -15.74 4.04 5.48
C GLY A 130 -15.90 2.82 6.37
N HIS A 131 -16.92 1.99 6.19
CA HIS A 131 -17.04 0.70 6.87
C HIS A 131 -16.66 -0.43 5.92
N ILE A 132 -15.87 -1.38 6.40
CA ILE A 132 -15.61 -2.61 5.65
C ILE A 132 -16.90 -3.44 5.64
N VAL A 133 -17.42 -3.65 4.45
CA VAL A 133 -18.56 -4.54 4.21
C VAL A 133 -18.05 -5.97 4.08
N THR A 134 -17.04 -6.17 3.23
CA THR A 134 -16.35 -7.46 3.05
C THR A 134 -14.89 -7.24 2.67
N TRP A 135 -14.08 -8.26 2.94
CA TRP A 135 -12.76 -8.39 2.33
C TRP A 135 -12.44 -9.87 2.08
N SER A 136 -11.59 -10.15 1.11
CA SER A 136 -11.28 -11.50 0.66
C SER A 136 -9.78 -11.70 0.49
N ASN A 137 -9.39 -12.93 0.15
CA ASN A 137 -8.06 -13.29 -0.31
C ASN A 137 -7.94 -13.31 -1.84
N ASP A 138 -8.87 -12.68 -2.58
CA ASP A 138 -8.79 -12.59 -4.04
C ASP A 138 -7.62 -11.69 -4.47
N SER A 139 -6.49 -12.32 -4.74
CA SER A 139 -5.29 -11.65 -5.23
C SER A 139 -4.61 -12.47 -6.29
N GLY A 140 -4.46 -11.91 -7.49
CA GLY A 140 -4.01 -12.64 -8.70
C GLY A 140 -2.80 -13.56 -8.48
N HIS A 141 -1.63 -13.00 -8.17
CA HIS A 141 -0.37 -13.75 -8.03
C HIS A 141 -0.02 -14.14 -6.59
N TYR A 142 -0.55 -13.43 -5.60
CA TYR A 142 -0.25 -13.72 -4.20
C TYR A 142 -1.18 -14.78 -3.61
N ARG A 143 -2.43 -14.91 -4.11
CA ARG A 143 -3.49 -15.85 -3.69
C ARG A 143 -3.28 -16.43 -2.28
N PRO A 144 -3.30 -15.59 -1.23
CA PRO A 144 -3.03 -16.07 0.10
C PRO A 144 -4.01 -17.20 0.46
N PRO A 145 -3.56 -18.29 1.09
CA PRO A 145 -4.46 -19.25 1.71
C PRO A 145 -5.42 -18.56 2.68
N LYS A 146 -6.67 -19.03 2.75
CA LYS A 146 -7.69 -18.45 3.65
C LYS A 146 -7.29 -18.60 5.13
N GLU A 147 -6.53 -19.62 5.46
CA GLU A 147 -5.98 -19.93 6.78
C GLU A 147 -5.04 -18.81 7.27
N MET A 148 -4.40 -18.10 6.34
CA MET A 148 -3.49 -16.99 6.64
C MET A 148 -4.21 -15.66 6.85
N SER A 149 -5.55 -15.60 6.77
CA SER A 149 -6.34 -14.37 7.01
C SER A 149 -6.09 -13.74 8.39
N GLY A 150 -5.63 -14.54 9.36
CA GLY A 150 -5.18 -14.04 10.67
C GLY A 150 -4.08 -12.97 10.57
N GLN A 151 -3.27 -12.98 9.52
CA GLN A 151 -2.21 -11.98 9.28
C GLN A 151 -2.74 -10.59 8.93
N ALA A 152 -4.02 -10.47 8.56
CA ALA A 152 -4.66 -9.19 8.30
C ALA A 152 -5.64 -8.78 9.41
N ALA A 153 -5.91 -9.66 10.39
CA ALA A 153 -6.98 -9.49 11.37
C ALA A 153 -6.74 -8.32 12.36
N HIS A 154 -5.50 -7.83 12.48
CA HIS A 154 -5.18 -6.64 13.27
C HIS A 154 -5.47 -5.33 12.53
N LEU A 155 -5.70 -5.38 11.21
CA LEU A 155 -5.97 -4.21 10.36
C LEU A 155 -7.35 -4.26 9.70
N LEU A 156 -7.91 -5.45 9.49
CA LEU A 156 -9.21 -5.69 8.86
C LEU A 156 -10.07 -6.58 9.78
N PRO A 157 -11.36 -6.27 9.99
CA PRO A 157 -12.22 -7.04 10.89
C PRO A 157 -12.42 -8.48 10.38
N LYS A 158 -12.03 -9.47 11.20
CA LYS A 158 -12.08 -10.88 10.81
C LYS A 158 -13.48 -11.39 10.48
N ASP A 159 -14.52 -10.85 11.11
CA ASP A 159 -15.92 -11.19 10.85
C ASP A 159 -16.42 -10.77 9.45
N LYS A 160 -15.67 -9.89 8.76
CA LYS A 160 -15.95 -9.43 7.39
C LYS A 160 -15.17 -10.20 6.33
N PHE A 161 -14.37 -11.19 6.72
CA PHE A 161 -13.61 -11.99 5.78
C PHE A 161 -14.51 -12.98 5.04
N VAL A 162 -14.50 -12.92 3.71
CA VAL A 162 -15.16 -13.86 2.81
C VAL A 162 -14.10 -14.47 1.91
N PRO A 163 -13.72 -15.75 2.11
CA PRO A 163 -12.71 -16.37 1.27
C PRO A 163 -13.20 -16.43 -0.18
N GLN A 164 -12.31 -16.19 -1.12
CA GLN A 164 -12.57 -16.48 -2.52
C GLN A 164 -12.82 -17.99 -2.65
N SER A 165 -13.94 -18.37 -3.26
CA SER A 165 -14.23 -19.76 -3.56
C SER A 165 -13.11 -20.31 -4.45
N GLU A 166 -12.48 -21.40 -4.01
CA GLU A 166 -11.63 -22.21 -4.88
C GLU A 166 -12.55 -22.84 -5.92
N THR A 167 -12.63 -22.25 -7.12
CA THR A 167 -13.22 -22.96 -8.25
C THR A 167 -12.28 -24.12 -8.55
N ILE A 168 -12.73 -25.33 -8.21
CA ILE A 168 -12.12 -26.62 -8.59
C ILE A 168 -12.16 -26.76 -10.11
#